data_AF-A0A7X4B572-F1
#
_entry.id   AF-A0A7X4B572-F1
#
_cell.length_a   1.000
_cell.length_b   1.000
_cell.length_c   1.000
_cell.angle_alpha   90.00
_cell.angle_beta   90.00
_cell.angle_gamma   90.00
#
_symmetry.space_group_name_H-M   'P 1'
#
loop_
_entity.id
_entity.type
_entity.pdbx_description
1 polymer ?
#
loop_
_entity_poly.entity_id
_entity_poly.type
_entity_poly.pdbx_seq_one_letter_code
_entity_poly.pdbx_strand_id
1 'polypeptide(L)' 'MRRQMKNEDVELIHQILSGDENAFVSLVNKYKKQVHALAWRKVGDFHIAEEITQDTFLKVYQKLSTL' A
#
# COMPACT_ATOMS: atom_id res chain seq x y z
N MET A 1 12.31 3.75 16.58
CA MET A 1 11.84 3.73 15.17
C MET A 1 10.71 2.74 14.90
N ARG A 2 10.85 1.41 15.08
CA ARG A 2 9.78 0.43 14.72
C ARG A 2 8.40 0.68 15.35
N ARG A 3 8.33 1.24 16.55
CA ARG A 3 7.07 1.57 17.25
C ARG A 3 6.38 2.84 16.70
N GLN A 4 7.14 3.83 16.23
CA GLN A 4 6.59 5.03 15.57
C GLN A 4 5.97 4.69 14.22
N MET A 5 6.64 3.87 13.40
CA MET A 5 6.09 3.47 12.10
C MET A 5 4.74 2.75 12.22
N LYS A 6 4.59 1.86 13.21
CA LYS A 6 3.30 1.18 13.48
C LYS A 6 2.20 2.18 13.82
N ASN A 7 2.50 3.22 14.58
CA ASN A 7 1.51 4.23 14.95
C ASN A 7 1.10 5.07 13.73
N GLU A 8 2.07 5.47 12.90
CA GLU A 8 1.80 6.18 11.64
C GLU A 8 0.94 5.35 10.68
N ASP A 9 1.18 4.03 10.58
CA ASP A 9 0.36 3.16 9.74
C ASP A 9 -1.08 3.08 10.26
N VAL A 10 -1.26 2.97 11.58
CA VAL A 10 -2.59 2.94 12.21
C VAL A 10 -3.33 4.26 11.96
N GLU A 11 -2.65 5.40 12.09
CA GLU A 11 -3.22 6.71 11.78
C GLU A 11 -3.64 6.84 10.31
N LEU A 12 -2.78 6.41 9.38
CA LEU A 12 -3.10 6.41 7.94
C LEU A 12 -4.32 5.53 7.65
N ILE A 13 -4.42 4.35 8.26
CA ILE A 13 -5.59 3.48 8.09
C ILE A 13 -6.86 4.15 8.63
N HIS A 14 -6.81 4.78 9.80
CA HIS A 14 -7.98 5.51 10.32
C HIS A 14 -8.42 6.66 9.41
N GLN A 15 -7.48 7.41 8.84
CA GLN A 15 -7.77 8.47 7.89
C GLN A 15 -8.43 7.93 6.60
N ILE A 16 -7.91 6.83 6.05
CA ILE A 16 -8.50 6.14 4.89
C ILE A 16 -9.94 5.71 5.19
N LEU A 17 -10.17 5.09 6.35
CA LEU A 17 -11.51 4.65 6.77
C LEU A 17 -12.48 5.82 7.00
N SER A 18 -11.96 7.01 7.32
CA SER A 18 -12.77 8.24 7.41
C SER A 18 -13.06 8.90 6.05
N GLY A 19 -12.57 8.33 4.95
CA GLY A 19 -12.77 8.85 3.59
C GLY A 19 -11.67 9.79 3.08
N ASP A 20 -10.52 9.88 3.77
CA ASP A 20 -9.39 10.68 3.29
C ASP A 20 -8.59 9.92 2.21
N GLU A 21 -8.84 10.26 0.94
CA GLU A 21 -8.13 9.69 -0.21
C GLU A 21 -6.62 10.01 -0.20
N ASN A 22 -6.20 11.14 0.40
CA ASN A 22 -4.78 11.51 0.46
C ASN A 22 -4.00 10.61 1.42
N ALA A 23 -4.66 10.09 2.46
CA ALA A 23 -4.07 9.10 3.34
C ALA A 23 -3.77 7.79 2.60
N PHE A 24 -4.60 7.41 1.63
CA PHE A 24 -4.33 6.26 0.76
C PHE A 24 -3.12 6.51 -0.15
N VAL A 25 -3.00 7.70 -0.74
CA VAL A 25 -1.82 8.08 -1.53
C VAL A 25 -0.54 8.01 -0.69
N SER A 26 -0.61 8.45 0.56
CA SER A 26 0.51 8.40 1.51
C SER A 26 0.91 6.95 1.84
N LEU A 27 -0.06 6.07 2.06
CA LEU A 27 0.14 4.62 2.23
C LEU A 27 0.83 4.00 1.01
N VAL A 28 0.32 4.27 -0.20
CA VAL A 28 0.90 3.77 -1.45
C VAL A 28 2.34 4.23 -1.59
N ASN A 29 2.63 5.53 -1.38
CA ASN A 29 3.99 6.04 -1.50
C ASN A 29 4.97 5.41 -0.50
N LYS A 30 4.51 5.10 0.72
CA LYS A 30 5.31 4.44 1.77
C LYS A 30 5.67 3.00 1.38
N TYR A 31 4.73 2.27 0.78
CA TYR A 31 4.87 0.82 0.57
C TYR A 31 5.19 0.39 -0.87
N LYS A 32 4.93 1.22 -1.89
CA LYS A 32 5.05 0.83 -3.31
C LYS A 32 6.40 0.23 -3.68
N LYS A 33 7.51 0.82 -3.22
CA LYS A 33 8.86 0.33 -3.52
C LYS A 33 9.10 -1.06 -2.95
N GLN A 34 8.61 -1.32 -1.75
CA GLN A 34 8.80 -2.60 -1.05
C GLN A 34 7.96 -3.70 -1.70
N VAL A 35 6.69 -3.39 -2.01
CA VAL A 35 5.78 -4.30 -2.71
C VAL A 35 6.29 -4.63 -4.11
N HIS A 36 6.72 -3.61 -4.87
CA HIS A 36 7.31 -3.81 -6.19
C HIS A 36 8.59 -4.65 -6.16
N ALA A 37 9.49 -4.37 -5.21
CA ALA A 37 10.70 -5.18 -5.04
C ALA A 37 10.38 -6.64 -4.70
N LEU A 38 9.33 -6.89 -3.90
CA LEU A 38 8.87 -8.23 -3.59
C LEU A 38 8.28 -8.93 -4.81
N ALA A 39 7.42 -8.26 -5.57
CA ALA A 39 6.84 -8.78 -6.80
C ALA A 39 7.94 -9.11 -7.82
N TRP A 40 8.85 -8.17 -8.08
CA TRP A 40 9.98 -8.35 -8.99
C TRP A 40 10.88 -9.53 -8.60
N ARG A 41 11.18 -9.71 -7.31
CA ARG A 41 11.93 -10.90 -6.82
C ARG A 41 11.24 -12.23 -7.11
N LYS A 42 9.93 -12.23 -7.34
CA LYS A 42 9.14 -13.43 -7.65
C LYS A 42 8.99 -13.66 -9.14
N VAL A 43 8.75 -12.61 -9.92
CA VAL A 43 8.43 -12.73 -11.36
C VAL A 43 9.61 -12.46 -12.29
N GLY A 44 10.65 -11.75 -11.84
CA GLY A 44 11.83 -11.39 -12.63
C GLY A 44 11.59 -10.31 -13.70
N ASP A 45 10.33 -9.95 -13.97
CA ASP A 45 9.94 -8.95 -14.96
C ASP A 45 9.45 -7.65 -14.29
N PHE A 46 9.92 -6.50 -14.80
CA PHE A 46 9.59 -5.18 -14.26
C PHE A 46 8.12 -4.79 -14.48
N HIS A 47 7.60 -4.98 -15.69
CA HIS A 47 6.24 -4.57 -16.03
C HIS A 47 5.20 -5.43 -15.32
N ILE A 48 5.44 -6.75 -15.25
CA ILE A 48 4.57 -7.67 -14.49
C ILE A 48 4.63 -7.33 -12.99
N ALA A 49 5.81 -6.99 -12.45
CA ALA A 49 5.92 -6.58 -11.06
C ALA A 49 5.19 -5.26 -10.77
N GLU A 50 5.20 -4.32 -11.72
CA GLU A 50 4.46 -3.07 -11.64
C GLU A 50 2.94 -3.32 -11.65
N GLU A 51 2.44 -4.15 -12.57
CA GLU A 51 1.03 -4.54 -12.63
C GLU A 51 0.57 -5.20 -11.33
N ILE A 52 1.31 -6.19 -10.82
CA ILE A 52 1.02 -6.85 -9.53
C ILE A 52 0.99 -5.85 -8.38
N THR A 53 1.91 -4.87 -8.39
CA THR A 53 1.97 -3.83 -7.36
C THR A 53 0.72 -2.95 -7.40
N GLN A 54 0.32 -2.49 -8.58
CA GLN A 54 -0.88 -1.68 -8.77
C GLN A 54 -2.13 -2.44 -8.34
N ASP A 55 -2.31 -3.68 -8.81
CA ASP A 55 -3.41 -4.56 -8.42
C ASP A 55 -3.49 -4.81 -6.91
N THR A 56 -2.34 -4.95 -6.26
CA THR A 56 -2.27 -5.13 -4.81
C THR A 56 -2.86 -3.92 -4.09
N PHE A 57 -2.47 -2.70 -4.46
CA PHE A 57 -3.02 -1.49 -3.83
C PHE A 57 -4.49 -1.26 -4.19
N LEU A 58 -4.93 -1.56 -5.42
CA LEU A 58 -6.36 -1.53 -5.77
C LEU A 58 -7.18 -2.45 -4.87
N LYS A 59 -6.71 -3.68 -4.63
CA LYS A 59 -7.37 -4.62 -3.70
C LYS A 59 -7.38 -4.09 -2.26
N VAL A 60 -6.28 -3.47 -1.80
CA VAL A 60 -6.24 -2.83 -0.46
C VAL A 60 -7.29 -1.72 -0.37
N TYR A 61 -7.39 -0.84 -1.37
CA TYR A 61 -8.38 0.24 -1.41
C TYR A 61 -9.81 -0.30 -1.33
N GLN A 62 -10.13 -1.29 -2.17
CA GLN A 62 -11.45 -1.93 -2.20
C GLN A 62 -11.78 -2.66 -0.89
N LYS A 63 -10.79 -3.23 -0.22
CA LYS A 63 -11.00 -3.97 1.03
C LYS A 63 -11.13 -3.06 2.23
N LEU A 64 -10.29 -2.03 2.34
CA LEU A 64 -10.37 -1.06 3.43
C LEU A 64 -11.70 -0.32 3.45
N SER A 65 -12.28 0.00 2.29
CA SER A 65 -13.62 0.63 2.24
C SER A 65 -14.78 -0.29 2.62
N THR A 66 -14.54 -1.60 2.76
CA THR A 66 -15.58 -2.61 3.05
C THR A 66 -15.37 -3.33 4.40
N LEU A 67 -14.36 -2.93 5.17
CA LEU A 67 -14.06 -3.46 6.50
C LEU A 67 -14.80 -2.65 7.58
#